data_AF-A0A0W0YWN9-F1
#
_entry.id   AF-A0A0W0YWN9-F1
#
_cell.length_a   1.000
_cell.length_b   1.000
_cell.length_c   1.000
_cell.angle_alpha   90.00
_cell.angle_beta   90.00
_cell.angle_gamma   90.00
#
_symmetry.space_group_name_H-M   'P 1'
#
loop_
_entity.id
_entity.type
_entity.pdbx_description
1 polymer ?
#
loop_
_entity_poly.entity_id
_entity_poly.type
_entity_poly.pdbx_seq_one_letter_code
_entity_poly.pdbx_strand_id
1 'polypeptide(L)'
;MKKLRFALLLCLSSVPVFAAASTACSGTPSLFKKSCLRLHQIWNEGHTEVYLPFYAWHNRYTYTEEKLSKTIYNEKAWGFGLGKGFDDEDGDWHGLYAMAFLDSHNHVQPIAGYAFLKTAHIKDSARLGLGYSVFLTQRSDIFNGYPFPGAAPWISIGYRQASLSAAYVPGGTNIGNVLFIFAKWSFEQL
;
A
#
# COMPACT_ATOMS: atom_id res chain seq x y z
N MET A 1 -22.50 -56.95 -0.69
CA MET A 1 -21.77 -55.85 -0.01
C MET A 1 -22.43 -54.52 -0.37
N LYS A 2 -23.27 -53.96 0.52
CA LYS A 2 -24.02 -52.70 0.29
C LYS A 2 -23.13 -51.52 0.74
N LYS A 3 -22.78 -50.60 -0.17
CA LYS A 3 -22.00 -49.39 0.16
C LYS A 3 -22.96 -48.30 0.65
N LEU A 4 -22.82 -47.93 1.92
CA LEU A 4 -23.52 -46.83 2.58
C LEU A 4 -22.88 -45.50 2.13
N ARG A 5 -23.67 -44.59 1.57
CA ARG A 5 -23.23 -43.22 1.26
C ARG A 5 -23.71 -42.30 2.37
N PHE A 6 -22.79 -41.79 3.19
CA PHE A 6 -23.04 -40.70 4.12
C PHE A 6 -22.95 -39.38 3.35
N ALA A 7 -24.06 -38.64 3.25
CA ALA A 7 -24.07 -37.28 2.75
C ALA A 7 -23.98 -36.34 3.95
N LEU A 8 -22.86 -35.62 4.05
CA LEU A 8 -22.66 -34.59 5.08
C LEU A 8 -23.18 -33.25 4.52
N LEU A 9 -24.36 -32.82 4.95
CA LEU A 9 -24.81 -31.44 4.72
C LEU A 9 -24.09 -30.50 5.69
N LEU A 10 -23.15 -29.71 5.18
CA LEU A 10 -22.65 -28.52 5.88
C LEU A 10 -23.65 -27.38 5.65
N CYS A 11 -24.44 -27.05 6.68
CA CYS A 11 -25.14 -25.77 6.74
C CYS A 11 -24.11 -24.66 7.03
N LEU A 12 -23.66 -23.94 5.98
CA LEU A 12 -23.02 -22.65 6.18
C LEU A 12 -24.10 -21.62 6.52
N SER A 13 -24.21 -21.29 7.80
CA SER A 13 -24.93 -20.11 8.26
C SER A 13 -24.19 -18.86 7.78
N SER A 14 -24.71 -18.19 6.77
CA SER A 14 -24.28 -16.86 6.33
C SER A 14 -24.66 -15.83 7.39
N VAL A 15 -23.75 -15.54 8.31
CA VAL A 15 -23.90 -14.38 9.21
C VAL A 15 -23.66 -13.11 8.38
N PRO A 16 -24.55 -12.11 8.41
CA PRO A 16 -24.32 -10.86 7.70
C PRO A 16 -23.14 -10.10 8.33
N VAL A 17 -22.04 -10.03 7.59
CA VAL A 17 -20.73 -9.44 7.98
C VAL A 17 -20.84 -7.99 8.46
N PHE A 18 -21.85 -7.25 7.98
CA PHE A 18 -22.11 -5.86 8.38
C PHE A 18 -22.32 -5.67 9.90
N ALA A 19 -22.83 -6.68 10.61
CA ALA A 19 -23.01 -6.60 12.06
C ALA A 19 -21.68 -6.59 12.83
N ALA A 20 -20.66 -7.31 12.33
CA ALA A 20 -19.37 -7.46 13.00
C ALA A 20 -18.48 -6.19 12.93
N ALA A 21 -18.57 -5.42 11.84
CA ALA A 21 -17.84 -4.15 11.72
C ALA A 21 -18.37 -3.08 12.70
N SER A 22 -19.68 -3.09 12.95
CA SER A 22 -20.33 -2.11 13.84
C SER A 22 -19.93 -2.27 15.31
N THR A 23 -19.63 -3.51 15.74
CA THR A 23 -19.17 -3.81 17.09
C THR A 23 -17.69 -3.48 17.28
N ALA A 24 -16.84 -3.76 16.27
CA ALA A 24 -15.41 -3.46 16.32
C ALA A 24 -15.10 -1.95 16.47
N CYS A 25 -15.92 -1.08 15.88
CA CYS A 25 -15.78 0.39 15.92
C CYS A 25 -16.80 1.07 16.85
N SER A 26 -17.42 0.33 17.77
CA SER A 26 -18.47 0.84 18.67
C SER A 26 -17.97 1.89 19.67
N GLY A 27 -16.74 1.73 20.18
CA GLY A 27 -16.09 2.66 21.11
C GLY A 27 -15.33 3.82 20.45
N THR A 28 -15.32 3.89 19.11
CA THR A 28 -14.60 4.95 18.39
C THR A 28 -15.39 6.26 18.41
N PRO A 29 -14.76 7.42 18.71
CA PRO A 29 -15.42 8.72 18.61
C PRO A 29 -16.04 8.94 17.22
N SER A 30 -17.18 9.64 17.17
CA SER A 30 -17.95 9.84 15.93
C SER A 30 -17.11 10.39 14.77
N LEU A 31 -16.16 11.28 15.07
CA LEU A 31 -15.23 11.88 14.11
C LEU A 31 -14.36 10.83 13.38
N PHE A 32 -13.96 9.75 14.07
CA PHE A 32 -13.07 8.72 13.52
C PHE A 32 -13.81 7.44 13.11
N LYS A 33 -15.13 7.36 13.34
CA LYS A 33 -15.91 6.15 13.12
C LYS A 33 -15.86 5.68 11.66
N LYS A 34 -15.93 6.60 10.70
CA LYS A 34 -15.81 6.27 9.27
C LYS A 34 -14.44 5.67 8.93
N SER A 35 -13.36 6.27 9.43
CA SER A 35 -12.00 5.77 9.22
C SER A 35 -11.81 4.39 9.84
N CYS A 36 -12.31 4.18 11.07
CA CYS A 36 -12.26 2.86 11.71
C CYS A 36 -12.99 1.80 10.88
N LEU A 37 -14.21 2.11 10.43
CA LEU A 37 -15.00 1.18 9.61
C LEU A 37 -14.29 0.86 8.29
N ARG A 38 -13.73 1.84 7.60
CA ARG A 38 -12.98 1.62 6.35
C ARG A 38 -11.71 0.80 6.57
N LEU A 39 -10.96 1.06 7.64
CA LEU A 39 -9.79 0.24 7.99
C LEU A 39 -10.17 -1.21 8.31
N HIS A 40 -11.25 -1.40 9.06
CA HIS A 40 -11.79 -2.72 9.37
C HIS A 40 -12.23 -3.46 8.10
N GLN A 41 -12.86 -2.76 7.16
CA GLN A 41 -13.29 -3.30 5.89
C GLN A 41 -12.09 -3.73 5.03
N ILE A 42 -11.07 -2.89 4.87
CA ILE A 42 -9.85 -3.26 4.14
C ILE A 42 -9.20 -4.51 4.74
N TRP A 43 -9.14 -4.58 6.07
CA TRP A 43 -8.51 -5.70 6.76
C TRP A 43 -9.25 -7.03 6.57
N ASN A 44 -10.58 -7.03 6.66
CA ASN A 44 -11.37 -8.25 6.63
C ASN A 44 -11.85 -8.63 5.23
N GLU A 45 -12.23 -7.64 4.41
CA GLU A 45 -12.83 -7.82 3.09
C GLU A 45 -11.87 -7.50 1.94
N GLY A 46 -10.69 -6.94 2.22
CA GLY A 46 -9.72 -6.64 1.16
C GLY A 46 -9.07 -7.89 0.54
N HIS A 47 -8.60 -7.75 -0.70
CA HIS A 47 -7.73 -8.69 -1.37
C HIS A 47 -6.34 -8.68 -0.73
N THR A 48 -5.70 -9.84 -0.62
CA THR A 48 -4.29 -9.91 -0.26
C THR A 48 -3.46 -9.36 -1.41
N GLU A 49 -2.44 -8.58 -1.09
CA GLU A 49 -1.56 -7.97 -2.08
C GLU A 49 -0.09 -8.17 -1.72
N VAL A 50 0.73 -8.36 -2.75
CA VAL A 50 2.19 -8.35 -2.66
C VAL A 50 2.72 -7.11 -3.36
N TYR A 51 3.71 -6.48 -2.75
CA TYR A 51 4.39 -5.30 -3.24
C TYR A 51 5.86 -5.63 -3.52
N LEU A 52 6.37 -5.21 -4.66
CA LEU A 52 7.75 -5.41 -5.09
C LEU A 52 8.39 -4.05 -5.40
N PRO A 53 8.98 -3.38 -4.40
CA PRO A 53 9.92 -2.29 -4.60
C PRO A 53 11.12 -2.70 -5.48
N PHE A 54 11.48 -1.85 -6.44
CA PHE A 54 12.64 -2.13 -7.29
C PHE A 54 13.45 -0.91 -7.73
N TYR A 55 12.86 0.29 -7.78
CA TYR A 55 13.57 1.48 -8.24
C TYR A 55 13.20 2.75 -7.47
N ALA A 56 14.19 3.59 -7.19
CA ALA A 56 14.02 4.91 -6.64
C ALA A 56 14.85 5.91 -7.45
N TRP A 57 14.21 6.93 -8.00
CA TRP A 57 14.87 7.99 -8.74
C TRP A 57 14.95 9.26 -7.90
N HIS A 58 16.14 9.85 -7.82
CA HIS A 58 16.36 11.12 -7.12
C HIS A 58 16.28 12.28 -8.12
N ASN A 59 15.46 13.28 -7.83
CA ASN A 59 15.35 14.45 -8.69
C ASN A 59 16.61 15.33 -8.62
N ARG A 60 17.59 15.07 -9.48
CA ARG A 60 18.91 15.72 -9.42
C ARG A 60 18.86 17.25 -9.58
N TYR A 61 17.79 17.80 -10.17
CA TYR A 61 17.60 19.25 -10.28
C TYR A 61 17.40 19.95 -8.91
N THR A 62 17.07 19.21 -7.86
CA THR A 62 16.89 19.77 -6.50
C THR A 62 18.13 19.62 -5.62
N TYR A 63 19.27 19.18 -6.19
CA TYR A 63 20.53 18.94 -5.49
C TYR A 63 21.60 19.90 -5.99
N THR A 64 22.53 20.29 -5.11
CA THR A 64 23.67 21.12 -5.50
C THR A 64 24.71 20.29 -6.26
N GLU A 65 25.44 20.93 -7.18
CA GLU A 65 26.55 20.31 -7.92
C GLU A 65 27.58 19.64 -6.98
N GLU A 66 27.88 20.27 -5.84
CA GLU A 66 28.74 19.69 -4.82
C GLU A 66 28.21 18.35 -4.29
N LYS A 67 26.90 18.26 -4.01
CA LYS A 67 26.29 17.03 -3.49
C LYS A 67 26.27 15.94 -4.55
N LEU A 68 25.93 16.29 -5.79
CA LEU A 68 25.92 15.37 -6.93
C LEU A 68 27.32 14.82 -7.24
N SER A 69 28.37 15.65 -7.12
CA SER A 69 29.75 15.21 -7.34
C SER A 69 30.29 14.27 -6.26
N LYS A 70 29.77 14.36 -5.03
CA LYS A 70 30.27 13.61 -3.87
C LYS A 70 29.45 12.37 -3.52
N THR A 71 28.23 12.23 -4.05
CA THR A 71 27.29 11.19 -3.61
C THR A 71 26.77 10.37 -4.80
N ILE A 72 26.98 9.05 -4.73
CA ILE A 72 26.32 8.08 -5.60
C ILE A 72 25.19 7.45 -4.79
N TYR A 73 23.96 7.73 -5.17
CA TYR A 73 22.78 7.15 -4.52
C TYR A 73 22.50 5.74 -5.04
N ASN A 74 22.16 4.82 -4.14
CA ASN A 74 21.53 3.57 -4.55
C ASN A 74 20.12 3.86 -5.06
N GLU A 75 19.91 3.68 -6.36
CA GLU A 75 18.59 3.78 -7.00
C GLU A 75 17.88 2.41 -7.10
N LYS A 76 18.57 1.32 -6.74
CA LYS A 76 18.01 -0.03 -6.72
C LYS A 76 17.32 -0.27 -5.39
N ALA A 77 16.10 0.23 -5.27
CA ALA A 77 15.26 0.12 -4.08
C ALA A 77 14.62 -1.28 -3.95
N TRP A 78 15.41 -2.34 -4.12
CA TRP A 78 14.94 -3.72 -4.02
C TRP A 78 14.34 -3.97 -2.65
N GLY A 79 13.17 -4.59 -2.65
CA GLY A 79 12.46 -4.89 -1.43
C GLY A 79 11.27 -5.80 -1.65
N PHE A 80 10.50 -5.95 -0.60
CA PHE A 80 9.27 -6.74 -0.59
C PHE A 80 8.27 -6.12 0.36
N GLY A 81 6.98 -6.36 0.11
CA GLY A 81 5.94 -6.02 1.05
C GLY A 81 4.66 -6.79 0.84
N LEU A 82 3.79 -6.65 1.81
CA LEU A 82 2.47 -7.26 1.88
C LEU A 82 1.44 -6.21 2.22
N GLY A 83 0.21 -6.45 1.81
CA GLY A 83 -0.88 -5.57 2.15
C GLY A 83 -2.24 -6.15 1.85
N LYS A 84 -3.23 -5.28 2.01
CA LYS A 84 -4.64 -5.51 1.75
C LYS A 84 -5.16 -4.37 0.89
N GLY A 85 -5.78 -4.70 -0.23
CA GLY A 85 -6.40 -3.75 -1.15
C GLY A 85 -7.91 -3.95 -1.20
N PHE A 86 -8.67 -2.86 -1.18
CA PHE A 86 -10.14 -2.88 -1.23
C PHE A 86 -10.61 -1.80 -2.20
N ASP A 87 -11.35 -2.21 -3.23
CA ASP A 87 -12.05 -1.28 -4.12
C ASP A 87 -13.42 -0.98 -3.49
N ASP A 88 -13.72 0.30 -3.32
CA ASP A 88 -14.93 0.74 -2.64
C ASP A 88 -16.15 0.85 -3.56
N GLU A 89 -17.25 1.36 -3.01
CA GLU A 89 -18.52 1.46 -3.70
C GLU A 89 -18.47 2.36 -4.95
N ASP A 90 -17.56 3.34 -4.97
CA ASP A 90 -17.32 4.23 -6.11
C ASP A 90 -16.28 3.65 -7.08
N GLY A 91 -15.70 2.48 -6.75
CA GLY A 91 -14.61 1.85 -7.49
C GLY A 91 -13.25 2.47 -7.21
N ASP A 92 -13.12 3.30 -6.17
CA ASP A 92 -11.85 3.89 -5.73
C ASP A 92 -11.10 2.89 -4.85
N TRP A 93 -9.76 2.87 -4.94
CA TRP A 93 -8.94 1.86 -4.29
C TRP A 93 -8.39 2.36 -2.95
N HIS A 94 -8.48 1.51 -1.94
CA HIS A 94 -7.94 1.71 -0.61
C HIS A 94 -6.93 0.61 -0.26
N GLY A 95 -5.79 0.99 0.30
CA GLY A 95 -4.72 0.06 0.62
C GLY A 95 -4.21 0.20 2.05
N LEU A 96 -4.00 -0.92 2.72
CA LEU A 96 -3.11 -1.03 3.88
C LEU A 96 -1.90 -1.84 3.48
N TYR A 97 -0.70 -1.32 3.70
CA TYR A 97 0.52 -1.98 3.25
C TYR A 97 1.65 -1.86 4.27
N ALA A 98 2.56 -2.81 4.20
CA ALA A 98 3.87 -2.75 4.83
C ALA A 98 4.92 -3.25 3.83
N MET A 99 5.99 -2.49 3.64
CA MET A 99 7.13 -2.85 2.79
C MET A 99 8.44 -2.66 3.55
N ALA A 100 9.48 -3.37 3.13
CA ALA A 100 10.86 -3.10 3.49
C ALA A 100 11.71 -3.14 2.22
N PHE A 101 12.56 -2.12 2.03
CA PHE A 101 13.38 -1.96 0.82
C PHE A 101 14.73 -1.33 1.15
N LEU A 102 15.68 -1.42 0.22
CA LEU A 102 16.98 -0.75 0.35
C LEU A 102 16.84 0.76 0.07
N ASP A 103 17.31 1.57 1.01
CA ASP A 103 17.37 3.03 0.87
C ASP A 103 18.54 3.48 -0.02
N SER A 104 18.71 4.79 -0.12
CA SER A 104 19.75 5.43 -0.93
C SER A 104 21.18 5.13 -0.46
N HIS A 105 21.37 4.62 0.76
CA HIS A 105 22.64 4.21 1.37
C HIS A 105 22.77 2.68 1.51
N ASN A 106 21.86 1.90 0.90
CA ASN A 106 21.77 0.44 1.00
C ASN A 106 21.42 -0.09 2.40
N HIS A 107 20.76 0.72 3.25
CA HIS A 107 20.17 0.23 4.50
C HIS A 107 18.73 -0.20 4.28
N VAL A 108 18.27 -1.16 5.07
CA VAL A 108 16.86 -1.57 5.05
C VAL A 108 16.00 -0.46 5.66
N GLN A 109 15.05 0.06 4.88
CA GLN A 109 14.06 1.03 5.28
C GLN A 109 12.67 0.37 5.31
N PRO A 110 12.06 0.18 6.49
CA PRO A 110 10.67 -0.24 6.60
C PRO A 110 9.72 0.94 6.37
N ILE A 111 8.56 0.66 5.81
CA ILE A 111 7.44 1.58 5.64
C ILE A 111 6.13 0.83 5.88
N ALA A 112 5.18 1.43 6.57
CA ALA A 112 3.82 0.93 6.68
C ALA A 112 2.84 2.08 6.62
N GLY A 113 1.74 1.90 5.90
CA GLY A 113 0.84 3.00 5.63
C GLY A 113 -0.51 2.62 5.08
N TYR A 114 -1.30 3.67 4.92
CA TYR A 114 -2.57 3.68 4.21
C TYR A 114 -2.40 4.44 2.90
N ALA A 115 -3.07 3.98 1.85
CA ALA A 115 -3.15 4.67 0.57
C ALA A 115 -4.59 4.73 0.07
N PHE A 116 -4.91 5.81 -0.63
CA PHE A 116 -6.17 6.02 -1.34
C PHE A 116 -5.86 6.43 -2.77
N LEU A 117 -6.53 5.81 -3.74
CA LEU A 117 -6.45 6.16 -5.16
C LEU A 117 -7.84 6.32 -5.74
N LYS A 118 -8.10 7.51 -6.28
CA LYS A 118 -9.21 7.70 -7.20
C LYS A 118 -8.93 6.90 -8.47
N THR A 119 -9.80 5.96 -8.83
CA THR A 119 -9.51 4.95 -9.85
C THR A 119 -10.46 5.05 -11.03
N ALA A 120 -9.90 5.31 -12.21
CA ALA A 120 -10.60 5.21 -13.48
C ALA A 120 -10.48 3.79 -14.03
N HIS A 121 -11.63 3.13 -14.23
CA HIS A 121 -11.71 1.82 -14.86
C HIS A 121 -11.90 1.96 -16.37
N ILE A 122 -10.98 1.41 -17.14
CA ILE A 122 -10.92 1.48 -18.59
C ILE A 122 -11.33 0.10 -19.15
N LYS A 123 -11.58 0.03 -20.47
CA LYS A 123 -11.84 -1.24 -21.17
C LYS A 123 -10.74 -2.28 -20.88
N ASP A 124 -11.14 -3.54 -20.97
CA ASP A 124 -10.27 -4.72 -20.84
C ASP A 124 -9.61 -4.89 -19.47
N SER A 125 -10.24 -4.41 -18.38
CA SER A 125 -9.70 -4.49 -17.02
C SER A 125 -8.44 -3.64 -16.77
N ALA A 126 -8.20 -2.64 -17.62
CA ALA A 126 -7.18 -1.63 -17.38
C ALA A 126 -7.66 -0.60 -16.35
N ARG A 127 -6.76 -0.13 -15.50
CA ARG A 127 -7.05 0.81 -14.41
C ARG A 127 -6.00 1.92 -14.34
N LEU A 128 -6.43 3.15 -14.11
CA LEU A 128 -5.56 4.29 -13.79
C LEU A 128 -5.96 4.86 -12.44
N GLY A 129 -5.02 4.91 -11.51
CA GLY A 129 -5.22 5.42 -10.16
C GLY A 129 -4.37 6.65 -9.87
N LEU A 130 -4.95 7.65 -9.21
CA LEU A 130 -4.25 8.81 -8.67
C LEU A 130 -4.76 9.14 -7.27
N GLY A 131 -3.86 9.37 -6.33
CA GLY A 131 -4.22 9.80 -4.99
C GLY A 131 -2.99 9.98 -4.12
N TYR A 132 -3.03 9.46 -2.90
CA TYR A 132 -2.02 9.72 -1.89
C TYR A 132 -1.84 8.54 -0.94
N SER A 133 -0.71 8.56 -0.23
CA SER A 133 -0.46 7.71 0.91
C SER A 133 -0.03 8.53 2.11
N VAL A 134 -0.44 8.07 3.29
CA VAL A 134 0.07 8.49 4.61
C VAL A 134 0.69 7.27 5.28
N PHE A 135 1.89 7.43 5.82
CA PHE A 135 2.68 6.30 6.28
C PHE A 135 3.60 6.66 7.43
N LEU A 136 4.08 5.63 8.12
CA LEU A 136 5.22 5.68 9.01
C LEU A 136 6.39 4.98 8.32
N THR A 137 7.57 5.55 8.41
CA THR A 137 8.80 4.93 7.93
C THR A 137 9.92 5.17 8.93
N GLN A 138 11.01 4.42 8.80
CA GLN A 138 12.17 4.54 9.65
C GLN A 138 13.43 4.51 8.81
N ARG A 139 14.38 5.38 9.13
CA ARG A 139 15.69 5.42 8.49
C ARG A 139 16.77 5.59 9.53
N SER A 140 17.87 4.85 9.41
CA SER A 140 18.97 4.90 10.37
C SER A 140 19.68 6.25 10.40
N ASP A 141 19.65 6.98 9.29
CA ASP A 141 20.29 8.29 9.12
C ASP A 141 19.37 9.49 9.42
N ILE A 142 18.12 9.25 9.82
CA ILE A 142 17.13 10.29 10.12
C ILE A 142 16.54 10.08 11.51
N PHE A 143 16.32 11.18 12.26
CA PHE A 143 15.66 11.14 13.58
C PHE A 143 16.24 10.09 14.54
N ASN A 144 17.55 9.86 14.52
CA ASN A 144 18.24 8.83 15.32
C ASN A 144 17.66 7.41 15.15
N GLY A 145 17.06 7.10 13.99
CA GLY A 145 16.43 5.81 13.74
C GLY A 145 15.03 5.65 14.35
N TYR A 146 14.42 6.69 14.92
CA TYR A 146 13.01 6.62 15.34
C TYR A 146 12.06 6.66 14.12
N PRO A 147 10.95 5.91 14.13
CA PRO A 147 9.92 6.02 13.12
C PRO A 147 9.32 7.42 13.06
N PHE A 148 9.08 7.92 11.84
CA PHE A 148 8.50 9.24 11.61
C PHE A 148 7.39 9.17 10.55
N PRO A 149 6.39 10.08 10.62
CA PRO A 149 5.31 10.13 9.64
C PRO A 149 5.76 10.76 8.33
N GLY A 150 5.10 10.34 7.24
CA GLY A 150 5.24 10.90 5.92
C GLY A 150 3.95 10.83 5.13
N ALA A 151 3.90 11.59 4.05
CA ALA A 151 2.83 11.54 3.07
C ALA A 151 3.42 11.74 1.67
N ALA A 152 2.84 11.07 0.67
CA ALA A 152 3.29 11.16 -0.70
C ALA A 152 2.10 11.03 -1.67
N PRO A 153 2.04 11.81 -2.77
CA PRO A 153 1.19 11.47 -3.91
C PRO A 153 1.56 10.09 -4.46
N TRP A 154 0.56 9.36 -4.92
CA TRP A 154 0.67 8.01 -5.46
C TRP A 154 -0.08 7.91 -6.79
N ILE A 155 0.58 7.36 -7.80
CA ILE A 155 -0.03 7.00 -9.08
C ILE A 155 0.07 5.50 -9.34
N SER A 156 -0.89 4.95 -10.07
CA SER A 156 -0.92 3.53 -10.42
C SER A 156 -1.49 3.30 -11.80
N ILE A 157 -0.89 2.38 -12.54
CA ILE A 157 -1.40 1.86 -13.80
C ILE A 157 -1.52 0.35 -13.63
N GLY A 158 -2.74 -0.17 -13.79
CA GLY A 158 -3.07 -1.56 -13.55
C GLY A 158 -3.69 -2.26 -14.76
N TYR A 159 -3.48 -3.56 -14.83
CA TYR A 159 -4.19 -4.46 -15.73
C TYR A 159 -4.49 -5.76 -14.97
N ARG A 160 -5.78 -6.07 -14.81
CA ARG A 160 -6.24 -7.20 -13.98
C ARG A 160 -5.62 -7.13 -12.58
N GLN A 161 -4.94 -8.20 -12.13
CA GLN A 161 -4.32 -8.33 -10.80
C GLN A 161 -3.00 -7.54 -10.66
N ALA A 162 -2.35 -7.19 -11.78
CA ALA A 162 -1.05 -6.54 -11.76
C ALA A 162 -1.19 -5.02 -11.83
N SER A 163 -0.31 -4.30 -11.14
CA SER A 163 -0.14 -2.86 -11.32
C SER A 163 1.30 -2.43 -11.15
N LEU A 164 1.65 -1.38 -11.88
CA LEU A 164 2.87 -0.62 -11.70
C LEU A 164 2.50 0.71 -11.03
N SER A 165 3.14 0.99 -9.90
CA SER A 165 2.83 2.17 -9.10
C SER A 165 4.08 2.99 -8.81
N ALA A 166 3.86 4.28 -8.58
CA ALA A 166 4.92 5.17 -8.13
C ALA A 166 4.39 6.16 -7.08
N ALA A 167 5.22 6.45 -6.07
CA ALA A 167 4.97 7.48 -5.08
C ALA A 167 6.11 8.52 -5.09
N TYR A 168 5.77 9.80 -5.06
CA TYR A 168 6.78 10.86 -5.02
C TYR A 168 6.89 11.43 -3.61
N VAL A 169 8.03 11.25 -2.95
CA VAL A 169 8.28 11.79 -1.60
C VAL A 169 8.84 13.20 -1.74
N PRO A 170 8.06 14.25 -1.46
CA PRO A 170 8.55 15.62 -1.55
C PRO A 170 9.61 15.89 -0.48
N GLY A 171 10.50 16.84 -0.75
CA GLY A 171 11.49 17.27 0.23
C GLY A 171 12.11 18.63 -0.12
N GLY A 172 13.05 19.08 0.71
CA GLY A 172 13.78 20.33 0.52
C GLY A 172 15.02 20.19 -0.38
N THR A 173 15.76 21.28 -0.53
CA THR A 173 17.05 21.26 -1.24
C THR A 173 17.99 20.26 -0.59
N ASN A 174 18.57 19.35 -1.39
CA ASN A 174 19.45 18.25 -0.95
C ASN A 174 18.81 17.15 -0.07
N ILE A 175 17.50 17.20 0.24
CA ILE A 175 16.81 16.22 1.09
C ILE A 175 15.46 15.83 0.46
N GLY A 176 15.25 14.55 0.15
CA GLY A 176 13.99 14.07 -0.43
C GLY A 176 13.91 14.29 -1.94
N ASN A 177 12.72 14.58 -2.48
CA ASN A 177 12.47 14.68 -3.93
C ASN A 177 12.76 13.38 -4.68
N VAL A 178 12.19 12.29 -4.16
CA VAL A 178 12.43 10.92 -4.64
C VAL A 178 11.17 10.33 -5.24
N LEU A 179 11.26 9.82 -6.46
CA LEU A 179 10.23 8.98 -7.07
C LEU A 179 10.52 7.52 -6.74
N PHE A 180 9.64 6.90 -5.95
CA PHE A 180 9.73 5.50 -5.57
C PHE A 180 8.79 4.66 -6.41
N ILE A 181 9.30 3.61 -7.06
CA ILE A 181 8.58 2.78 -8.02
C ILE A 181 8.54 1.32 -7.54
N PHE A 182 7.36 0.74 -7.61
CA PHE A 182 7.10 -0.64 -7.18
C PHE A 182 5.99 -1.28 -8.00
N ALA A 183 6.09 -2.59 -8.17
CA ALA A 183 5.01 -3.39 -8.72
C ALA A 183 4.11 -3.89 -7.59
N LYS A 184 2.84 -4.13 -7.90
CA LYS A 184 1.88 -4.72 -6.98
C LYS A 184 1.08 -5.80 -7.67
N TRP A 185 0.87 -6.91 -6.99
CA TRP A 185 0.03 -8.02 -7.43
C TRP A 185 -1.07 -8.27 -6.40
N SER A 186 -2.33 -8.23 -6.84
CA SER A 186 -3.51 -8.48 -6.01
C SER A 186 -4.04 -9.89 -6.25
N PHE A 187 -4.20 -10.68 -5.19
CA PHE A 187 -4.75 -12.03 -5.29
C PHE A 187 -6.28 -11.99 -5.26
N GLU A 188 -6.90 -12.81 -6.10
CA GLU A 188 -8.34 -13.04 -6.04
C GLU A 188 -8.70 -13.67 -4.68
N GLN A 189 -9.85 -13.29 -4.12
CA GLN A 189 -10.35 -13.94 -2.91
C GLN A 189 -10.82 -15.35 -3.26
N LEU A 190 -10.34 -16.33 -2.49
CA LEU A 190 -10.74 -17.73 -2.56
C LEU A 190 -12.13 -17.95 -1.99
#